data_AF-A0A1V4YTJ1-F1
#
_entry.id   AF-A0A1V4YTJ1-F1
#
_cell.length_a   1.000
_cell.length_b   1.000
_cell.length_c   1.000
_cell.angle_alpha   90.00
_cell.angle_beta   90.00
_cell.angle_gamma   90.00
#
_symmetry.space_group_name_H-M   'P 1'
#
loop_
_entity.id
_entity.type
_entity.pdbx_description
1 polymer ?
#
loop_
_entity_poly.entity_id
_entity_poly.type
_entity_poly.pdbx_seq_one_letter_code
_entity_poly.pdbx_strand_id
1 'polypeptide(L)'
;MDGVYDLRLKAVLDTGAITQDILLKRDVTEDVSGITLESAIAMAADALDQGVVLEAMKQKLVGKYYKVSGPRVDRYILVESIEQESVLDQKLLAELIKEAEVI
;
A
#
# COMPACT_ATOMS: atom_id res chain seq x y z
N MET A 1 -16.95 5.09 -25.88
CA MET A 1 -15.55 4.66 -25.95
C MET A 1 -15.34 3.74 -24.78
N ASP A 2 -15.01 2.48 -25.01
CA ASP A 2 -14.67 1.56 -23.94
C ASP A 2 -13.29 1.95 -23.42
N GLY A 3 -13.26 2.69 -22.32
CA GLY A 3 -12.01 3.07 -21.66
C GLY A 3 -11.27 1.82 -21.21
N VAL A 4 -9.96 1.76 -21.46
CA VAL A 4 -9.13 0.69 -20.90
C VAL A 4 -8.92 1.02 -19.42
N TYR A 5 -9.49 0.19 -18.54
CA TYR A 5 -9.30 0.35 -17.11
C TYR A 5 -7.86 0.06 -16.70
N ASP A 6 -7.42 0.78 -15.68
CA ASP A 6 -6.06 0.71 -15.18
C ASP A 6 -6.04 0.94 -13.66
N LEU A 7 -5.08 0.31 -12.99
CA LEU A 7 -4.98 0.29 -11.52
C LEU A 7 -3.58 0.68 -11.07
N ARG A 8 -3.10 1.84 -11.53
CA ARG A 8 -1.85 2.42 -11.05
C ARG A 8 -2.13 3.34 -9.86
N LEU A 9 -1.28 3.25 -8.85
CA LEU A 9 -1.40 4.06 -7.64
C LEU A 9 -0.22 5.04 -7.53
N LYS A 10 -0.54 6.32 -7.34
CA LYS A 10 0.42 7.31 -6.83
C LYS A 10 0.26 7.38 -5.33
N ALA A 11 1.36 7.28 -4.61
CA ALA A 11 1.37 7.40 -3.15
C ALA A 11 2.56 8.24 -2.68
N VAL A 12 2.50 8.67 -1.44
CA VAL A 12 3.59 9.37 -0.76
C VAL A 12 4.02 8.48 0.40
N LEU A 13 5.31 8.15 0.45
CA LEU A 13 5.94 7.52 1.61
C LEU A 13 6.57 8.58 2.49
N ASP A 14 6.31 8.51 3.78
CA ASP A 14 6.89 9.39 4.79
C ASP A 14 7.73 8.55 5.76
N THR A 15 8.98 8.93 5.94
CA THR A 15 9.90 8.29 6.89
C THR A 15 10.01 9.04 8.22
N GLY A 16 9.28 10.15 8.38
CA GLY A 16 9.38 11.09 9.48
C GLY A 16 10.49 12.14 9.29
N ALA A 17 11.39 11.95 8.33
CA ALA A 17 12.44 12.91 7.97
C ALA A 17 12.26 13.49 6.56
N ILE A 18 11.77 12.67 5.64
CA ILE A 18 11.51 13.05 4.25
C ILE A 18 10.21 12.43 3.76
N THR A 19 9.56 13.12 2.83
CA THR A 19 8.48 12.59 2.02
C THR A 19 9.00 12.23 0.63
N GLN A 20 8.54 11.11 0.10
CA GLN A 20 8.98 10.57 -1.18
C GLN A 20 7.78 10.11 -1.99
N ASP A 21 7.59 10.71 -3.18
CA ASP A 21 6.55 10.29 -4.11
C ASP A 21 6.92 8.94 -4.72
N ILE A 22 5.95 8.01 -4.77
CA ILE A 22 6.10 6.70 -5.39
C ILE A 22 4.99 6.46 -6.40
N LEU A 23 5.31 5.73 -7.46
CA LEU A 23 4.35 5.28 -8.47
C LEU A 23 4.38 3.76 -8.55
N LEU A 24 3.25 3.14 -8.21
CA LEU A 24 3.04 1.70 -8.30
C LEU A 24 2.37 1.37 -9.63
N LYS A 25 2.92 0.39 -10.33
CA LYS A 25 2.28 -0.23 -11.49
C LYS A 25 1.13 -1.13 -11.03
N ARG A 26 0.34 -1.64 -11.98
CA ARG A 26 -0.83 -2.48 -11.70
C ARG A 26 -0.46 -3.69 -10.86
N ASP A 27 0.47 -4.50 -11.35
CA ASP A 27 1.02 -5.68 -10.67
C ASP A 27 1.40 -5.40 -9.22
N VAL A 28 2.19 -4.35 -8.98
CA VAL A 28 2.62 -3.95 -7.63
C VAL A 28 1.44 -3.46 -6.78
N THR A 29 0.49 -2.74 -7.38
CA THR A 29 -0.71 -2.25 -6.68
C THR A 29 -1.62 -3.40 -6.26
N GLU A 30 -1.80 -4.39 -7.13
CA GLU A 30 -2.60 -5.59 -6.85
C GLU A 30 -1.96 -6.42 -5.74
N ASP A 31 -0.64 -6.62 -5.79
CA ASP A 31 0.11 -7.37 -4.79
C ASP A 31 0.01 -6.74 -3.40
N VAL A 32 0.30 -5.44 -3.28
CA VAL A 32 0.31 -4.77 -1.96
C VAL A 32 -1.08 -4.56 -1.37
N SER A 33 -2.11 -4.39 -2.20
CA SER A 33 -3.49 -4.14 -1.74
C SER A 33 -4.32 -5.41 -1.61
N GLY A 34 -3.96 -6.47 -2.34
CA GLY A 34 -4.79 -7.65 -2.55
C GLY A 34 -6.09 -7.37 -3.32
N ILE A 35 -6.17 -6.26 -4.05
CA ILE A 35 -7.32 -5.90 -4.90
C ILE A 35 -6.86 -5.97 -6.36
N THR A 36 -7.43 -6.90 -7.13
CA THR A 36 -7.15 -7.00 -8.59
C THR A 36 -7.89 -5.91 -9.36
N LEU A 37 -7.46 -5.63 -10.60
CA LEU A 37 -8.18 -4.75 -11.50
C LEU A 37 -9.63 -5.19 -11.71
N GLU A 38 -9.92 -6.50 -11.85
CA GLU A 38 -11.30 -6.96 -11.99
C GLU A 38 -12.14 -6.66 -10.75
N SER A 39 -11.58 -6.87 -9.55
CA SER A 39 -12.26 -6.53 -8.29
C SER A 39 -12.50 -5.03 -8.19
N ALA A 40 -11.54 -4.20 -8.58
CA ALA A 40 -11.69 -2.75 -8.57
C ALA A 40 -12.81 -2.29 -9.54
N ILE A 41 -12.90 -2.88 -10.73
CA ILE A 41 -13.97 -2.61 -11.69
C ILE A 41 -15.33 -3.02 -11.11
N ALA A 42 -15.42 -4.21 -10.51
CA ALA A 42 -16.66 -4.69 -9.89
C ALA A 42 -17.11 -3.76 -8.76
N MET A 43 -16.20 -3.37 -7.86
CA MET A 43 -16.49 -2.42 -6.78
C MET A 43 -17.02 -1.09 -7.30
N ALA A 44 -16.38 -0.53 -8.33
CA ALA A 44 -16.81 0.73 -8.93
C ALA A 44 -18.17 0.61 -9.62
N ALA A 45 -18.45 -0.52 -10.28
CA ALA A 45 -19.72 -0.78 -10.93
C ALA A 45 -20.86 -0.94 -9.91
N ASP A 46 -20.64 -1.70 -8.84
CA ASP A 46 -21.62 -1.93 -7.78
C ASP A 46 -21.97 -0.63 -7.03
N ALA A 47 -20.96 0.22 -6.80
CA ALA A 47 -21.15 1.50 -6.14
C ALA A 47 -21.59 2.64 -7.09
N LEU A 48 -21.54 2.41 -8.40
CA LEU A 48 -21.66 3.44 -9.44
C LEU A 48 -20.71 4.65 -9.21
N ASP A 49 -19.57 4.39 -8.57
CA ASP A 49 -18.57 5.40 -8.20
C ASP A 49 -17.17 4.77 -8.16
N GLN A 50 -16.23 5.32 -8.91
CA GLN A 50 -14.83 4.87 -8.90
C GLN A 50 -14.10 5.26 -7.61
N GLY A 51 -14.60 6.27 -6.87
CA GLY A 51 -14.02 6.74 -5.61
C GLY A 51 -13.92 5.67 -4.54
N VAL A 52 -14.82 4.68 -4.55
CA VAL A 52 -14.80 3.58 -3.57
C VAL A 52 -13.54 2.72 -3.65
N VAL A 53 -12.94 2.61 -4.84
CA VAL A 53 -11.68 1.87 -5.02
C VAL A 53 -10.57 2.60 -4.27
N LEU A 54 -10.49 3.92 -4.39
CA LEU A 54 -9.48 4.72 -3.69
C LEU A 54 -9.66 4.63 -2.17
N GLU A 55 -10.89 4.69 -1.67
CA GLU A 55 -11.15 4.57 -0.24
C GLU A 55 -10.78 3.19 0.31
N ALA A 56 -11.08 2.11 -0.43
CA ALA A 56 -10.64 0.77 -0.07
C ALA A 56 -9.11 0.63 -0.08
N MET A 57 -8.43 1.22 -1.07
CA MET A 57 -6.97 1.27 -1.13
C MET A 57 -6.40 2.01 0.09
N LYS A 58 -6.97 3.16 0.46
CA LYS A 58 -6.54 3.91 1.65
C LYS A 58 -6.66 3.08 2.92
N GLN A 59 -7.80 2.42 3.14
CA GLN A 59 -8.02 1.57 4.31
C GLN A 59 -7.02 0.41 4.41
N LYS A 60 -6.58 -0.13 3.27
CA LYS A 60 -5.65 -1.25 3.23
C LYS A 60 -4.19 -0.84 3.33
N LEU A 61 -3.82 0.35 2.84
CA LEU A 61 -2.42 0.73 2.64
C LEU A 61 -1.95 1.83 3.60
N VAL A 62 -2.81 2.79 3.96
CA VAL A 62 -2.40 3.93 4.79
C VAL A 62 -2.19 3.49 6.23
N GLY A 63 -1.17 4.05 6.89
CA GLY A 63 -0.83 3.76 8.28
C GLY A 63 0.03 2.51 8.48
N LYS A 64 0.50 1.89 7.39
CA LYS A 64 1.42 0.76 7.41
C LYS A 64 2.81 1.19 6.96
N TYR A 65 3.82 0.45 7.42
CA TYR A 65 5.20 0.67 7.04
C TYR A 65 5.56 -0.20 5.85
N TYR A 66 6.31 0.38 4.91
CA TYR A 66 6.72 -0.30 3.69
C TYR A 66 8.18 -0.01 3.40
N LYS A 67 8.84 -1.01 2.84
CA LYS A 67 10.12 -0.87 2.15
C LYS A 67 9.86 -0.97 0.65
N VAL A 68 10.36 0.00 -0.10
CA VAL A 68 10.21 0.04 -1.57
C VAL A 68 11.55 0.12 -2.26
N SER A 69 11.63 -0.44 -3.45
CA SER A 69 12.79 -0.34 -4.33
C SER A 69 12.39 -0.13 -5.78
N GLY A 70 13.27 0.53 -6.54
CA GLY A 70 13.09 0.79 -7.97
C GLY A 70 13.81 2.07 -8.42
N PRO A 71 13.83 2.36 -9.74
CA PRO A 71 14.52 3.52 -10.27
C PRO A 71 13.81 4.82 -9.90
N ARG A 72 14.59 5.85 -9.57
CA ARG A 72 14.10 7.21 -9.39
C ARG A 72 14.01 7.93 -10.73
N VAL A 73 12.85 8.49 -11.02
CA VAL A 73 12.58 9.31 -12.21
C VAL A 73 11.95 10.62 -11.75
N ASP A 74 12.68 11.73 -11.94
CA ASP A 74 12.32 13.04 -11.38
C ASP A 74 12.09 12.95 -9.85
N ARG A 75 10.86 13.25 -9.39
CA ARG A 75 10.47 13.16 -7.99
C ARG A 75 9.95 11.79 -7.59
N TYR A 76 9.64 10.91 -8.54
CA TYR A 76 9.01 9.63 -8.28
C TYR A 76 10.03 8.50 -8.16
N ILE A 77 9.79 7.56 -7.25
CA ILE A 77 10.34 6.21 -7.35
C ILE A 77 9.33 5.36 -8.12
N LEU A 78 9.75 4.79 -9.25
CA LEU A 78 8.96 3.79 -9.96
C LEU A 78 9.14 2.46 -9.24
N VAL A 79 8.12 2.01 -8.51
CA VAL A 79 8.25 0.87 -7.62
C VAL A 79 8.35 -0.41 -8.44
N GLU A 80 9.40 -1.19 -8.22
CA GLU A 80 9.62 -2.52 -8.78
C GLU A 80 9.39 -3.62 -7.73
N SER A 81 9.68 -3.33 -6.46
CA SER A 81 9.38 -4.20 -5.32
C SER A 81 8.90 -3.37 -4.14
N ILE A 82 7.91 -3.92 -3.41
CA ILE A 82 7.35 -3.37 -2.18
C ILE A 82 7.16 -4.50 -1.18
N GLU A 83 7.61 -4.28 0.05
CA GLU A 83 7.44 -5.22 1.15
C GLU A 83 6.83 -4.47 2.34
N GLN A 84 5.77 -5.04 2.92
CA GLN A 84 5.18 -4.49 4.13
C GLN A 84 6.08 -4.84 5.32
N GLU A 85 6.59 -3.83 6.03
CA GLU A 85 7.32 -4.02 7.27
C GLU A 85 6.32 -4.15 8.42
N SER A 86 6.29 -5.32 9.06
CA SER A 86 5.61 -5.47 10.34
C SER A 86 6.54 -4.97 11.44
N VAL A 87 6.17 -3.86 12.09
CA VAL A 87 6.88 -3.30 13.26
C VAL A 87 6.89 -4.25 14.47
N LEU A 88 6.15 -5.35 14.38
CA LEU A 88 6.05 -6.35 15.43
C LEU A 88 7.17 -7.37 15.26
N ASP A 89 8.31 -7.09 15.88
CA ASP A 89 9.19 -8.18 16.27
C ASP A 89 8.42 -9.02 17.31
N GLN A 90 7.90 -10.16 16.87
CA GLN A 90 7.10 -11.06 17.71
C GLN A 90 7.87 -11.51 18.95
N LYS A 91 9.20 -11.58 18.86
CA LYS A 91 10.06 -11.95 19.97
C LYS A 91 10.16 -10.81 20.98
N LEU A 92 10.41 -9.58 20.52
CA LEU A 92 10.43 -8.40 21.39
C LEU A 92 9.05 -8.16 22.03
N LEU A 93 7.96 -8.34 21.28
CA LEU A 93 6.61 -8.25 21.82
C LEU A 93 6.38 -9.31 22.91
N ALA A 94 6.75 -10.56 22.65
CA ALA A 94 6.59 -11.64 23.63
C ALA A 94 7.43 -11.38 24.89
N GLU A 95 8.63 -10.83 24.74
CA GLU A 95 9.48 -10.41 25.85
C GLU A 95 8.81 -9.29 26.68
N LEU A 96 8.28 -8.24 26.03
CA LEU A 96 7.57 -7.14 26.70
C LEU A 96 6.27 -7.59 27.40
N ILE A 97 5.50 -8.50 26.78
CA ILE A 97 4.29 -9.08 27.40
C ILE A 97 4.68 -9.87 28.65
N LYS A 98 5.74 -10.69 28.57
CA LYS A 98 6.23 -11.48 29.69
C LYS A 98 6.71 -10.60 30.85
N GLU A 99 7.37 -9.47 30.58
CA GLU A 99 7.78 -8.53 31.62
C GLU A 99 6.57 -7.85 32.31
N ALA A 100 5.50 -7.57 31.56
CA ALA A 100 4.29 -6.95 32.09
C ALA A 100 3.40 -7.91 32.91
N GLU A 101 3.40 -9.22 32.61
CA GLU A 101 2.64 -10.24 33.34
C GLU A 101 3.29 -10.66 34.69
N VAL A 102 4.52 -10.23 34.96
CA VAL A 102 5.25 -10.57 36.19
C VAL A 102 4.97 -9.57 37.34
N ILE A 103 4.04 -8.62 37.15
CA ILE A 103 3.58 -7.64 38.16
C ILE A 103 2.26 -8.06 38.78
#